data_AF-A0A9P6M1J1-F1
#
_entry.id   AF-A0A9P6M1J1-F1
#
_cell.length_a   1.000
_cell.length_b   1.000
_cell.length_c   1.000
_cell.angle_alpha   90.00
_cell.angle_beta   90.00
_cell.angle_gamma   90.00
#
_symmetry.space_group_name_H-M   'P 1'
#
loop_
_entity.id
_entity.type
_entity.pdbx_description
1 polymer ?
#
loop_
_entity_poly.entity_id
_entity_poly.type
_entity_poly.pdbx_seq_one_letter_code
_entity_poly.pdbx_strand_id
1 'polypeptide(L)' 'MGGYLSPDPAVEKWVRMRESTAKHFHWNGRNIRTVGILGLVIPAGIYYLAEKYDAKCKWAAIGPSPKAAPVEEDA' A
#
# COMPACT_ATOMS: atom_id res chain seq x y z
N MET A 1 -18.01 -33.39 -5.79
CA MET A 1 -18.75 -32.95 -4.59
C MET A 1 -17.71 -32.70 -3.51
N GLY A 2 -17.36 -31.43 -3.28
CA GLY A 2 -16.25 -31.02 -2.42
C GLY A 2 -16.46 -31.49 -0.98
N GLY A 3 -15.39 -32.00 -0.36
CA GLY A 3 -15.43 -32.57 0.98
C GLY A 3 -15.97 -31.59 2.02
N TYR A 4 -16.84 -32.08 2.90
CA TYR A 4 -17.33 -31.35 4.06
C TYR A 4 -16.15 -30.98 4.96
N LEU A 5 -15.73 -29.72 4.91
CA LEU A 5 -14.86 -29.14 5.93
C LEU A 5 -15.67 -29.09 7.23
N SER A 6 -15.16 -29.73 8.29
CA SER A 6 -15.77 -29.61 9.61
C SER A 6 -15.66 -28.16 10.06
N PRO A 7 -16.77 -27.47 10.38
CA PRO A 7 -16.71 -26.11 10.90
C PRO A 7 -16.01 -26.11 12.26
N ASP A 8 -14.90 -25.37 12.36
CA ASP A 8 -14.22 -25.12 13.63
C ASP A 8 -14.87 -23.91 14.31
N PRO A 9 -15.54 -24.08 15.47
CA PRO A 9 -16.21 -23.00 16.16
C PRO A 9 -15.23 -21.89 16.61
N ALA A 10 -13.94 -22.17 16.78
CA ALA A 10 -12.96 -21.15 17.11
C ALA A 10 -12.68 -20.23 15.90
N VAL A 11 -12.53 -20.80 14.71
CA VAL A 11 -12.34 -20.06 13.47
C VAL A 11 -13.57 -19.21 13.15
N GLU A 12 -14.77 -19.78 13.28
CA GLU A 12 -16.02 -19.04 13.04
C GLU A 12 -16.19 -17.86 14.00
N LYS A 13 -15.87 -18.03 15.29
CA LYS A 13 -15.88 -16.93 16.27
C LYS A 13 -14.87 -15.84 15.91
N TRP A 14 -13.67 -16.22 15.49
CA TRP A 14 -12.63 -15.27 15.08
C TRP A 14 -13.03 -14.49 13.84
N VAL A 15 -13.60 -15.16 12.83
CA VAL A 15 -14.17 -14.51 11.64
C VAL A 15 -15.28 -13.54 12.04
N ARG A 16 -16.24 -14.00 12.87
CA ARG A 16 -17.35 -13.17 13.34
C ARG A 16 -16.90 -11.94 14.13
N MET A 17 -15.85 -12.03 14.93
CA MET A 17 -15.28 -10.86 15.63
C MET A 17 -14.78 -9.79 14.65
N ARG A 18 -14.06 -10.18 13.60
CA ARG A 18 -13.54 -9.24 12.60
C ARG A 18 -14.65 -8.60 11.79
N GLU A 19 -15.62 -9.40 11.35
CA GLU A 19 -16.78 -8.91 10.60
C GLU A 19 -17.64 -7.93 11.40
N SER A 20 -17.75 -8.14 12.71
CA SER A 20 -18.54 -7.27 13.60
C SER A 20 -17.73 -6.13 14.24
N THR A 21 -16.45 -5.95 13.89
CA THR A 21 -15.59 -4.95 14.51
C THR A 21 -16.13 -3.53 14.35
N ALA A 22 -16.68 -3.19 13.18
CA ALA A 22 -17.23 -1.87 12.91
C ALA A 22 -18.42 -1.51 13.82
N LYS A 23 -19.23 -2.50 14.22
CA LYS A 23 -20.41 -2.29 15.09
C LYS A 23 -20.03 -1.90 16.52
N HIS A 24 -18.83 -2.27 16.95
CA HIS A 24 -18.34 -2.03 18.30
C HIS A 24 -17.29 -0.91 18.35
N PHE A 25 -17.04 -0.25 17.22
CA PHE A 25 -16.08 0.82 17.13
C PHE A 25 -16.60 2.09 17.82
N HIS A 26 -15.72 2.73 18.60
CA HIS A 26 -16.01 3.98 19.28
C HIS A 26 -14.88 4.99 19.04
N TRP A 27 -15.25 6.25 18.85
CA TRP A 27 -14.29 7.35 18.78
C TRP A 27 -13.80 7.71 20.17
N ASN A 28 -12.61 7.22 20.50
CA ASN A 28 -11.87 7.64 21.69
C ASN A 28 -10.56 8.33 21.25
N GLY A 29 -9.91 9.04 22.18
CA GLY A 29 -8.70 9.82 21.85
C GLY A 29 -7.59 8.98 21.20
N ARG A 30 -7.45 7.70 21.58
CA ARG A 30 -6.49 6.78 20.97
C ARG A 30 -6.85 6.47 19.52
N ASN A 31 -8.09 6.10 19.24
CA ASN A 31 -8.58 5.75 17.91
C ASN A 31 -8.54 6.95 16.97
N ILE A 32 -8.94 8.14 17.45
CA ILE A 32 -8.85 9.39 16.68
C ILE A 32 -7.40 9.67 16.29
N ARG A 33 -6.46 9.54 17.24
CA ARG A 33 -5.03 9.74 16.96
C ARG A 33 -4.51 8.72 15.94
N THR A 34 -4.86 7.44 16.07
CA THR A 34 -4.44 6.40 15.13
C THR A 34 -5.00 6.64 13.73
N VAL A 35 -6.29 6.96 13.61
CA VAL A 35 -6.93 7.27 12.33
C VAL A 35 -6.34 8.54 11.72
N GLY A 36 -6.12 9.58 12.50
CA GLY A 36 -5.49 10.83 12.02
C GLY A 36 -4.07 10.62 11.51
N ILE A 37 -3.24 9.89 12.25
CA ILE A 37 -1.85 9.62 11.85
C ILE A 37 -1.81 8.74 10.59
N LEU A 38 -2.49 7.59 10.61
CA LEU A 38 -2.40 6.61 9.52
C LEU A 38 -3.22 7.01 8.29
N GLY A 39 -4.37 7.66 8.48
CA GLY A 39 -5.30 8.01 7.43
C GLY A 39 -5.04 9.37 6.79
N LEU A 40 -4.35 10.29 7.47
CA LEU A 40 -4.13 11.65 6.98
C LEU A 40 -2.66 12.06 7.01
N VAL A 41 -2.02 12.01 8.18
CA VAL A 41 -0.66 12.56 8.33
C VAL A 41 0.35 11.82 7.46
N ILE A 42 0.35 10.49 7.50
CA ILE A 42 1.29 9.67 6.73
C ILE A 42 1.05 9.83 5.22
N PRO A 43 -0.17 9.63 4.68
CA PRO A 43 -0.41 9.80 3.25
C PRO A 43 -0.10 11.22 2.75
N ALA A 44 -0.49 12.25 3.50
CA ALA A 44 -0.18 13.64 3.14
C ALA A 44 1.33 13.91 3.15
N GLY A 45 2.06 13.39 4.14
CA GLY A 45 3.50 13.50 4.21
C GLY A 45 4.20 12.82 3.03
N ILE A 46 3.76 11.60 2.66
CA ILE A 46 4.29 10.88 1.49
C ILE A 46 4.00 11.67 0.20
N TYR A 47 2.77 12.15 0.02
CA TYR A 47 2.39 12.94 -1.14
C TYR A 47 3.22 14.21 -1.27
N TYR A 48 3.38 14.95 -0.18
CA TYR A 48 4.20 16.16 -0.14
C TYR A 48 5.67 15.88 -0.51
N LEU A 49 6.25 14.81 0.03
CA LEU A 49 7.61 14.40 -0.32
C LEU A 49 7.69 13.99 -1.80
N ALA A 50 6.74 13.21 -2.31
CA ALA A 50 6.69 12.83 -3.70
C ALA A 50 6.69 14.08 -4.60
N GLU A 51 5.76 15.01 -4.39
CA GLU A 51 5.68 16.26 -5.17
C GLU A 51 6.99 17.06 -5.15
N LYS A 52 7.67 17.13 -4.00
CA LYS A 52 8.92 17.89 -3.87
C LYS A 52 10.13 17.24 -4.53
N TYR A 53 10.14 15.91 -4.67
CA TYR A 53 11.33 15.16 -5.10
C TYR A 53 11.16 14.40 -6.43
N ASP A 54 9.93 14.27 -6.96
CA ASP A 54 9.61 13.56 -8.20
C ASP A 54 10.45 14.05 -9.40
N ALA A 55 10.63 15.36 -9.54
CA ALA A 55 11.42 15.95 -10.62
C ALA A 55 12.91 16.19 -10.28
N LYS A 56 13.30 16.05 -9.00
CA LYS A 56 14.68 16.31 -8.55
C LYS A 56 15.58 15.10 -8.73
N CYS A 57 15.02 13.91 -8.50
CA CYS A 57 15.76 12.67 -8.62
C CYS A 57 15.59 12.08 -10.03
N LYS A 58 16.06 12.79 -11.05
CA LYS A 58 16.40 12.14 -12.34
C LYS A 58 17.63 11.28 -12.09
N TRP A 59 17.42 10.03 -11.69
CA TRP A 59 18.46 9.02 -11.79
C TRP A 59 18.70 8.81 -13.28
N ALA A 60 19.57 9.65 -13.85
CA ALA A 60 20.19 9.31 -15.10
C ALA A 60 20.79 7.92 -14.88
N ALA A 61 20.27 6.90 -15.56
CA ALA A 61 21.06 5.72 -15.82
C ALA A 61 22.35 6.23 -16.47
N ILE A 62 23.44 6.27 -15.69
CA ILE A 62 24.79 6.58 -16.17
C ILE A 62 25.22 5.34 -16.97
N GLY A 63 24.73 5.26 -18.20
CA GLY A 63 24.96 4.16 -19.11
C GLY A 63 24.01 4.32 -20.29
N PRO A 64 24.51 4.28 -21.54
CA PRO A 64 23.64 4.37 -22.70
C PRO A 64 22.58 3.28 -22.59
N SER A 65 21.30 3.68 -22.57
CA SER A 65 20.22 2.70 -22.62
C SER A 65 20.42 1.84 -23.87
N PRO A 66 20.27 0.51 -23.83
CA PRO A 66 20.56 -0.38 -24.96
C PRO A 66 19.81 -0.06 -26.27
N LYS A 67 18.77 0.80 -26.21
CA LYS A 67 18.00 1.26 -27.36
C LYS A 67 18.57 2.49 -28.06
N ALA A 68 19.68 3.04 -27.56
CA ALA A 68 20.40 4.18 -28.13
C ALA A 68 21.75 3.77 -28.74
N ALA A 69 21.92 2.50 -29.11
CA ALA A 69 23.00 2.13 -30.01
C ALA A 69 22.72 2.80 -31.38
N PRO A 70 23.64 3.58 -31.95
CA PRO A 70 23.53 3.99 -33.33
C PRO A 70 23.49 2.71 -34.18
N VAL A 71 22.42 2.53 -34.94
CA VAL A 71 22.41 1.57 -36.03
C VAL A 71 23.36 2.17 -37.07
N GLU A 72 24.64 1.81 -37.01
CA GLU A 72 25.50 1.94 -38.17
C GLU A 72 25.01 0.89 -39.17
N GLU A 73 24.26 1.33 -40.18
CA GLU A 73 24.18 0.60 -41.44
C GLU A 73 25.10 1.30 -42.44
N ASP A 74 26.02 0.48 -42.93
CA ASP A 74 27.21 0.78 -43.71
C ASP A 74 26.93 1.42 -45.09
N ALA A 75 27.90 2.25 -45.51
CA ALA A 75 28.41 2.53 -46.87
C ALA A 75 27.46 2.55 -48.09
#